data_AF-A0A3B4YCJ4-F1
#
_entry.id   AF-A0A3B4YCJ4-F1
#
_cell.length_a   1.000
_cell.length_b   1.000
_cell.length_c   1.000
_cell.angle_alpha   90.00
_cell.angle_beta   90.00
_cell.angle_gamma   90.00
#
_symmetry.space_group_name_H-M   'P 1'
#
loop_
_entity.id
_entity.type
_entity.pdbx_description
1 polymer ?
#
loop_
_entity_poly.entity_id
_entity_poly.type
_entity_poly.pdbx_seq_one_letter_code
_entity_poly.pdbx_strand_id
1 'polypeptide(L)'
;MPSSAQVTICYGPYESSGVVQHRTFRLQGLRALTVRGHQCILKETKEWNKVELVVNGELVFTCHIKQLEFGDGKLDPVCKEAVAAV
;
A
#
# COMPACT_ATOMS: atom_id res chain seq x y z
N MET A 1 -9.16 -7.80 -15.12
CA MET A 1 -9.60 -6.72 -14.23
C MET A 1 -9.80 -5.43 -15.04
N PRO A 2 -10.73 -4.54 -14.65
CA PRO A 2 -11.02 -3.32 -15.39
C PRO A 2 -9.77 -2.43 -15.48
N SER A 3 -9.56 -1.83 -16.65
CA SER A 3 -8.33 -1.14 -17.04
C SER A 3 -8.00 0.13 -16.23
N SER A 4 -8.84 0.52 -15.27
CA SER A 4 -8.67 1.73 -14.44
C SER A 4 -9.42 1.60 -13.12
N ALA A 5 -8.99 0.69 -12.26
CA ALA A 5 -9.53 0.59 -10.90
C ALA A 5 -8.96 1.69 -9.98
N GLN A 6 -9.80 2.26 -9.13
CA GLN A 6 -9.39 3.20 -8.08
C GLN A 6 -8.97 2.40 -6.84
N VAL A 7 -7.69 2.49 -6.47
CA VAL A 7 -7.08 1.81 -5.33
C VAL A 7 -6.81 2.81 -4.24
N THR A 8 -7.51 2.70 -3.11
CA THR A 8 -7.24 3.48 -1.91
C THR A 8 -6.35 2.68 -0.98
N ILE A 9 -5.13 3.16 -0.76
CA ILE A 9 -4.15 2.59 0.16
C ILE A 9 -4.32 3.32 1.49
N CYS A 10 -5.04 2.69 2.39
CA CYS A 10 -5.22 3.10 3.77
C CYS A 10 -4.00 2.64 4.58
N TYR A 11 -3.16 3.57 5.06
CA TYR A 11 -1.97 3.24 5.85
C TYR A 11 -1.97 3.98 7.17
N GLY A 12 -1.65 3.28 8.25
CA GLY A 12 -1.47 3.91 9.55
C GLY A 12 -0.03 4.25 9.88
N PRO A 13 0.20 4.88 11.04
CA PRO A 13 1.52 5.30 11.45
C PRO A 13 2.34 4.08 11.87
N TYR A 14 3.64 4.16 11.67
CA TYR A 14 4.58 3.13 12.12
C TYR A 14 5.82 3.75 12.74
N GLU A 15 6.42 2.99 13.64
CA GLU A 15 7.67 3.37 14.27
C GLU A 15 8.84 3.14 13.32
N SER A 16 9.61 4.19 13.10
CA SER A 16 10.87 4.12 12.37
C SER A 16 11.88 5.07 12.99
N SER A 17 13.01 4.51 13.42
CA SER A 17 14.05 5.20 14.19
C SER A 17 13.52 5.78 15.51
N GLY A 18 12.66 5.05 16.23
CA GLY A 18 12.10 5.49 17.52
C GLY A 18 10.99 6.54 17.42
N VAL A 19 10.60 6.96 16.21
CA VAL A 19 9.53 7.94 15.99
C VAL A 19 8.37 7.28 15.26
N VAL A 20 7.18 7.41 15.82
CA VAL A 20 5.92 6.90 15.27
C VAL A 20 5.25 7.99 14.46
N GLN A 21 5.16 7.79 13.14
CA GLN A 21 4.53 8.77 12.26
C GLN A 21 3.96 8.09 11.01
N HIS A 22 2.98 8.71 10.37
CA HIS A 22 2.56 8.38 9.01
C HIS A 22 3.69 8.67 8.04
N ARG A 23 4.23 7.62 7.42
CA ARG A 23 5.28 7.76 6.40
C ARG A 23 4.92 6.95 5.17
N THR A 24 5.14 7.54 4.01
CA THR A 24 4.87 6.92 2.71
C THR A 24 6.09 6.18 2.14
N PHE A 25 7.24 6.22 2.84
CA PHE A 25 8.51 5.64 2.38
C PHE A 25 8.41 4.17 1.97
N ARG A 26 7.71 3.35 2.78
CA ARG A 26 7.48 1.92 2.48
C ARG A 26 6.34 1.68 1.49
N LEU A 27 5.49 2.68 1.27
CA LEU A 27 4.39 2.61 0.29
C LEU A 27 4.86 2.96 -1.12
N GLN A 28 6.12 3.39 -1.28
CA GLN A 28 6.69 3.71 -2.59
C GLN A 28 6.62 2.51 -3.55
N GLY A 29 6.74 1.29 -3.03
CA GLY A 29 6.59 0.06 -3.81
C GLY A 29 5.19 -0.13 -4.41
N LEU A 30 4.15 0.40 -3.76
CA LEU A 30 2.78 0.34 -4.27
C LEU A 30 2.56 1.29 -5.46
N ARG A 31 3.52 2.16 -5.81
CA ARG A 31 3.48 2.92 -7.08
C ARG A 31 3.45 2.00 -8.31
N ALA A 32 3.86 0.73 -8.19
CA ALA A 32 3.72 -0.26 -9.25
C ALA A 32 2.26 -0.41 -9.75
N LEU A 33 1.27 -0.24 -8.85
CA LEU A 33 -0.15 -0.21 -9.19
C LEU A 33 -0.47 0.99 -10.10
N THR A 34 0.11 2.15 -9.81
CA THR A 34 -0.04 3.36 -10.64
C THR A 34 0.59 3.19 -12.02
N VAL A 35 1.76 2.53 -12.09
CA VAL A 35 2.43 2.22 -13.37
C VAL A 35 1.60 1.28 -14.24
N ARG A 36 0.77 0.42 -13.63
CA ARG A 36 -0.19 -0.44 -14.35
C ARG A 36 -1.45 0.28 -14.84
N GLY A 37 -1.62 1.57 -14.53
CA GLY A 37 -2.78 2.36 -14.95
C GLY A 37 -3.89 2.48 -13.91
N HIS A 38 -3.66 2.02 -12.67
CA HIS A 38 -4.61 2.19 -11.58
C HIS A 38 -4.43 3.54 -10.87
N GLN A 39 -5.52 4.13 -10.38
CA GLN A 39 -5.43 5.36 -9.58
C GLN A 39 -5.18 5.01 -8.12
N CYS A 40 -3.99 5.32 -7.61
CA CYS A 40 -3.64 5.08 -6.21
C CYS A 40 -3.89 6.33 -5.36
N ILE A 41 -4.74 6.21 -4.35
CA ILE A 41 -5.04 7.26 -3.37
C ILE A 41 -4.46 6.85 -2.03
N LEU A 42 -3.64 7.69 -1.42
CA LEU A 42 -3.08 7.46 -0.09
C LEU A 42 -4.03 8.04 0.95
N LYS A 43 -4.44 7.23 1.93
CA LYS A 43 -5.31 7.65 3.03
C LYS A 43 -4.67 7.29 4.37
N GLU A 44 -4.49 8.29 5.22
CA GLU A 44 -3.93 8.08 6.56
C GLU A 44 -4.98 7.49 7.49
N THR A 45 -4.62 6.44 8.24
CA THR A 45 -5.49 5.78 9.22
C THR A 45 -4.89 5.89 10.63
N LYS A 46 -5.66 5.56 11.67
CA LYS A 46 -5.13 5.49 13.05
C LYS A 46 -4.61 4.10 13.43
N GLU A 47 -4.78 3.10 12.55
CA GLU A 47 -4.41 1.71 12.81
C GLU A 47 -2.89 1.52 12.76
N TRP A 48 -2.29 1.18 13.89
CA TRP A 48 -0.84 1.08 13.97
C TRP A 48 -0.27 -0.02 13.10
N ASN A 49 0.75 0.33 12.31
CA ASN A 49 1.46 -0.56 11.41
C ASN A 49 0.59 -1.30 10.38
N LYS A 50 -0.66 -0.88 10.15
CA LYS A 50 -1.57 -1.57 9.23
C LYS A 50 -1.64 -0.85 7.88
N VAL A 51 -1.70 -1.64 6.82
CA VAL A 51 -1.95 -1.19 5.46
C VAL A 51 -3.12 -1.98 4.89
N GLU A 52 -4.05 -1.28 4.27
CA GLU A 52 -5.28 -1.81 3.70
C GLU A 52 -5.42 -1.27 2.28
N LEU A 53 -5.62 -2.15 1.31
CA LEU A 53 -5.86 -1.80 -0.08
C LEU A 53 -7.33 -2.01 -0.38
N VAL A 54 -8.00 -0.90 -0.70
CA VAL A 54 -9.42 -0.85 -1.02
C VAL A 54 -9.58 -0.51 -2.50
N VAL A 55 -10.06 -1.44 -3.31
CA VAL A 55 -10.28 -1.26 -4.75
C VAL A 55 -11.77 -1.03 -4.99
N ASN A 56 -12.14 0.11 -5.60
CA ASN A 56 -13.54 0.47 -5.86
C ASN A 56 -14.46 0.38 -4.63
N GLY A 57 -13.92 0.57 -3.42
CA GLY A 57 -14.67 0.47 -2.16
C GLY A 57 -14.64 -0.90 -1.48
N GLU A 58 -14.03 -1.92 -2.10
CA GLU A 58 -13.88 -3.26 -1.52
C GLU A 58 -12.45 -3.48 -1.02
N LEU A 59 -12.30 -3.96 0.22
CA LEU A 59 -11.00 -4.35 0.77
C LEU A 59 -10.52 -5.63 0.08
N VAL A 60 -9.53 -5.52 -0.79
CA VAL A 60 -8.98 -6.68 -1.53
C VAL A 60 -7.75 -7.27 -0.87
N PHE A 61 -7.02 -6.45 -0.10
CA PHE A 61 -5.75 -6.87 0.49
C PHE A 61 -5.45 -6.08 1.77
N THR A 62 -4.84 -6.75 2.74
CA THR A 62 -4.35 -6.12 3.97
C THR A 62 -3.01 -6.72 4.32
N CYS A 63 -2.08 -5.88 4.78
CA CYS A 63 -0.78 -6.30 5.23
C CYS A 63 -0.25 -5.38 6.33
N HIS A 64 0.80 -5.84 7.00
CA HIS A 64 1.50 -5.03 7.97
C HIS A 64 2.57 -4.17 7.26
N ILE A 65 2.64 -2.88 7.56
CA ILE A 65 3.56 -1.94 6.88
C ILE A 65 5.03 -2.32 7.02
N LYS A 66 5.39 -3.04 8.09
CA LYS A 66 6.75 -3.54 8.28
C LYS A 66 7.11 -4.72 7.34
N GLN A 67 6.11 -5.39 6.75
CA GLN A 67 6.31 -6.42 5.73
C GLN A 67 6.63 -5.82 4.35
N LEU A 68 6.24 -4.56 4.11
CA LEU A 68 6.69 -3.83 2.93
C LEU A 68 8.17 -3.48 3.10
N GLU A 69 9.00 -3.97 2.20
CA GLU A 69 10.40 -3.63 2.11
C GLU A 69 10.59 -2.19 1.63
N PHE A 70 11.73 -1.60 2.00
CA PHE A 70 12.07 -0.27 1.54
C PHE A 70 12.49 -0.31 0.07
N GLY A 71 11.88 0.55 -0.77
CA GLY A 71 12.26 0.73 -2.18
C GLY A 71 11.06 0.68 -3.13
N ASP A 72 11.33 0.32 -4.39
CA ASP A 72 10.36 0.36 -5.48
C ASP A 72 9.38 -0.82 -5.50
N GLY A 73 9.40 -1.71 -4.50
CA GLY A 73 8.45 -2.82 -4.37
C GLY A 73 8.48 -3.87 -5.49
N LYS A 74 9.34 -3.72 -6.51
CA LYS A 74 9.41 -4.64 -7.66
C LYS A 74 9.78 -6.07 -7.28
N LEU A 75 10.61 -6.22 -6.25
CA LEU A 75 11.04 -7.53 -5.72
C LEU A 75 10.23 -7.95 -4.50
N ASP A 76 9.47 -7.02 -3.93
CA ASP A 76 8.74 -7.22 -2.70
C ASP A 76 7.55 -8.17 -2.95
N PRO A 77 7.49 -9.32 -2.25
CA PRO A 77 6.45 -10.31 -2.47
C PRO A 77 5.06 -9.76 -2.10
N VAL A 78 4.97 -8.93 -1.05
CA VAL A 78 3.72 -8.32 -0.59
C VAL A 78 3.19 -7.33 -1.63
N CYS A 79 4.07 -6.54 -2.25
CA CYS A 79 3.69 -5.66 -3.36
C CYS A 79 3.21 -6.46 -4.57
N LYS A 80 3.82 -7.61 -4.88
CA LYS A 80 3.36 -8.48 -5.98
C LYS A 80 1.99 -9.09 -5.70
N GLU A 81 1.75 -9.55 -4.48
CA GLU A 81 0.45 -10.06 -4.05
C GLU A 81 -0.62 -8.97 -4.10
N ALA A 82 -0.31 -7.78 -3.59
CA ALA A 82 -1.18 -6.62 -3.70
C ALA A 82 -1.51 -6.29 -5.17
N VAL A 83 -0.51 -6.30 -6.06
CA VAL A 83 -0.67 -6.06 -7.50
C VAL A 83 -1.42 -7.20 -8.21
N ALA A 84 -1.37 -8.42 -7.70
CA ALA A 84 -2.12 -9.56 -8.23
C ALA A 84 -3.57 -9.61 -7.72
N ALA A 85 -3.82 -9.04 -6.54
CA ALA A 85 -5.15 -8.94 -5.93
C ALA A 85 -6.02 -7.82 -6.53
N VAL A 86 -5.40 -6.81 -7.15
CA VAL A 86 -6.05 -5.69 -7.88
C VAL A 86 -6.28 -6.03 -9.35
#